data_AF-A0A535EGU5-F1
#
_entry.id   AF-A0A535EGU5-F1
#
_cell.length_a   1.000
_cell.length_b   1.000
_cell.length_c   1.000
_cell.angle_alpha   90.00
_cell.angle_beta   90.00
_cell.angle_gamma   90.00
#
_symmetry.space_group_name_H-M   'P 1'
#
loop_
_entity.id
_entity.type
_entity.pdbx_description
1 polymer ?
#
loop_
_entity_poly.entity_id
_entity_poly.type
_entity_poly.pdbx_seq_one_letter_code
_entity_poly.pdbx_strand_id
1 'polypeptide(L)'
;MDLPPDYPPPPPPPPPPPPPAEVPPPAEPPPYHSGEQQMAAPPPPARRSSQRLGTILTALAVVALLLVIGAGYGIAGYVTAGNKLTAANRAIDAANSHRSAFDNAPSTFDLQRSDAKAFVSDAAAWVRSWTSQSTSIASDEATLNAAGGKLRDQQWLTVIRKGSLDSASSRIDHAHKALDAAKTIAGKRQAEGKFLVAYATFLNDIETFVTKEQGGDSLGALAAAAQLPADADKAVSLSGDPQFPSELGAYMRSVATVAKDLVDYLNAVTKGDSATAKSLQTKTNTDINAGKGIDISQVSTKVDEFYKPYIDTYHKELSLAASG
;
A
#
# COMPACT_ATOMS: atom_id res chain seq x y z
N MET A 1 45.37 -36.18 35.51
CA MET A 1 44.34 -35.97 34.48
C MET A 1 43.02 -35.94 35.21
N ASP A 2 42.47 -34.74 35.39
CA ASP A 2 41.24 -34.49 36.14
C ASP A 2 40.03 -34.98 35.35
N LEU A 3 39.22 -35.82 35.99
CA LEU A 3 37.91 -36.26 35.50
C LEU A 3 36.85 -35.23 35.95
N PRO A 4 35.91 -34.84 35.07
CA PRO A 4 34.88 -33.85 35.39
C PRO A 4 33.85 -34.38 36.41
N PRO A 5 33.18 -33.48 37.17
CA PRO A 5 32.31 -33.86 38.27
C PRO A 5 31.01 -34.55 37.83
N ASP A 6 30.59 -35.52 38.65
CA ASP A 6 29.36 -36.31 38.53
C ASP A 6 28.10 -35.44 38.49
N TYR A 7 27.26 -35.66 37.48
CA TYR A 7 25.91 -35.08 37.40
C TYR A 7 24.94 -35.88 38.30
N PRO A 8 24.00 -35.21 39.01
CA PRO A 8 23.00 -35.91 39.79
C PRO A 8 22.01 -36.68 38.89
N PRO A 9 21.48 -37.84 39.35
CA PRO A 9 20.56 -38.65 38.56
C PRO A 9 19.23 -37.92 38.32
N PRO A 10 18.55 -38.17 37.18
CA PRO A 10 17.27 -37.55 36.86
C PRO A 10 16.16 -38.03 37.82
N PRO A 11 15.12 -37.20 38.05
CA PRO A 11 13.99 -37.56 38.90
C PRO A 11 13.18 -38.74 38.32
N PRO A 12 12.52 -39.54 39.17
CA PRO A 12 11.72 -40.67 38.71
C PRO A 12 10.49 -40.22 37.89
N PRO A 13 10.01 -41.03 36.94
CA PRO A 13 8.86 -40.71 36.13
C PRO A 13 7.55 -40.68 36.95
N PRO A 14 6.53 -39.90 36.52
CA PRO A 14 5.24 -39.83 37.20
C PRO A 14 4.47 -41.16 37.12
N PRO A 15 3.57 -41.43 38.08
CA PRO A 15 2.77 -42.65 38.10
C PRO A 15 1.78 -42.73 36.91
N PRO A 16 1.44 -43.94 36.45
CA PRO A 16 0.52 -44.12 35.33
C PRO A 16 -0.92 -43.69 35.69
N PRO A 17 -1.72 -43.25 34.69
CA PRO A 17 -3.11 -42.86 34.89
C PRO A 17 -4.02 -44.05 35.24
N PRO A 18 -5.15 -43.81 35.93
CA PRO A 18 -6.11 -44.86 36.30
C PRO A 18 -6.82 -45.47 35.07
N PRO A 19 -7.29 -46.73 35.16
CA PRO A 19 -7.94 -47.42 34.05
C PRO A 19 -9.32 -46.81 33.69
N PRO A 20 -9.76 -46.90 32.42
CA PRO A 20 -11.07 -46.40 31.99
C PRO A 20 -12.25 -47.15 32.64
N ALA A 21 -13.37 -46.45 32.83
CA ALA A 21 -14.63 -47.02 33.33
C ALA A 21 -15.25 -48.03 32.35
N GLU A 22 -15.78 -49.13 32.89
CA GLU A 22 -16.47 -50.19 32.14
C GLU A 22 -17.81 -49.71 31.56
N VAL A 23 -18.04 -50.02 30.28
CA VAL A 23 -19.30 -49.79 29.55
C VAL A 23 -20.19 -51.04 29.72
N PRO A 24 -21.49 -50.92 30.08
CA PRO A 24 -22.38 -52.07 30.18
C PRO A 24 -22.74 -52.68 28.80
N PRO A 25 -23.06 -53.98 28.73
CA PRO A 25 -23.22 -54.72 27.47
C PRO A 25 -24.54 -54.42 26.71
N PRO A 26 -24.60 -54.74 25.39
CA PRO A 26 -25.71 -54.37 24.51
C PRO A 26 -26.98 -55.23 24.69
N ALA A 27 -28.16 -54.65 24.44
CA ALA A 27 -29.43 -55.35 24.38
C ALA A 27 -29.64 -56.10 23.04
N GLU A 28 -30.24 -57.29 23.09
CA GLU A 28 -30.55 -58.17 21.94
C GLU A 28 -31.68 -57.63 21.03
N PRO A 29 -31.66 -57.92 19.71
CA PRO A 29 -32.72 -57.53 18.76
C PRO A 29 -33.78 -58.63 18.52
N PRO A 30 -35.03 -58.28 18.12
CA PRO A 30 -36.06 -59.25 17.69
C PRO A 30 -35.90 -59.74 16.22
N PRO A 31 -36.55 -60.86 15.82
CA PRO A 31 -36.17 -61.69 14.66
C PRO A 31 -36.74 -61.32 13.27
N TYR A 32 -36.08 -61.90 12.26
CA TYR A 32 -36.05 -61.71 10.79
C TYR A 32 -37.32 -62.05 9.97
N HIS A 33 -37.47 -61.38 8.82
CA HIS A 33 -38.03 -61.99 7.60
C HIS A 33 -37.36 -61.53 6.28
N SER A 34 -36.85 -62.54 5.55
CA SER A 34 -36.79 -62.75 4.08
C SER A 34 -36.09 -61.76 3.14
N GLY A 35 -35.12 -62.28 2.40
CA GLY A 35 -35.16 -62.18 0.92
C GLY A 35 -33.95 -61.58 0.21
N GLU A 36 -33.07 -62.47 -0.25
CA GLU A 36 -32.33 -62.40 -1.51
C GLU A 36 -31.10 -61.47 -1.67
N GLN A 37 -30.04 -62.08 -2.18
CA GLN A 37 -28.73 -61.55 -2.48
C GLN A 37 -28.75 -60.69 -3.75
N GLN A 38 -28.12 -59.51 -3.71
CA GLN A 38 -27.49 -58.92 -4.89
C GLN A 38 -26.39 -57.94 -4.45
N MET A 39 -25.14 -58.27 -4.77
CA MET A 39 -24.01 -57.33 -4.71
C MET A 39 -24.23 -56.24 -5.78
N ALA A 40 -24.39 -55.00 -5.35
CA ALA A 40 -24.26 -53.81 -6.18
C ALA A 40 -23.59 -52.69 -5.35
N ALA A 41 -22.69 -51.95 -5.97
CA ALA A 41 -21.79 -50.96 -5.36
C ALA A 41 -22.53 -49.88 -4.53
N PRO A 42 -21.93 -49.36 -3.45
CA PRO A 42 -22.55 -48.28 -2.68
C PRO A 42 -22.58 -46.96 -3.48
N PRO A 43 -23.67 -46.18 -3.36
CA PRO A 43 -23.89 -44.92 -4.09
C PRO A 43 -23.00 -43.77 -3.57
N PRO A 44 -22.75 -42.72 -4.37
CA PRO A 44 -21.90 -41.61 -3.94
C PRO A 44 -22.59 -40.77 -2.84
N PRO A 45 -21.92 -40.49 -1.71
CA PRO A 45 -22.45 -39.52 -0.76
C PRO A 45 -22.23 -38.08 -1.24
N ALA A 46 -23.31 -37.29 -1.14
CA ALA A 46 -23.42 -35.90 -1.53
C ALA A 46 -22.54 -34.96 -0.68
N ARG A 47 -22.12 -33.85 -1.33
CA ARG A 47 -21.43 -32.70 -0.74
C ARG A 47 -22.15 -32.19 0.52
N ARG A 48 -21.40 -31.95 1.60
CA ARG A 48 -21.68 -30.88 2.57
C ARG A 48 -20.40 -30.33 3.23
N SER A 49 -20.28 -29.02 3.05
CA SER A 49 -19.60 -27.95 3.79
C SER A 49 -18.78 -28.24 5.06
N SER A 50 -17.63 -27.54 5.09
CA SER A 50 -17.12 -26.64 6.14
C SER A 50 -16.06 -27.11 7.16
N GLN A 51 -15.00 -26.28 7.19
CA GLN A 51 -14.16 -25.83 8.31
C GLN A 51 -12.80 -26.49 8.64
N ARG A 52 -11.84 -25.57 8.89
CA ARG A 52 -10.50 -25.64 9.54
C ARG A 52 -9.32 -25.89 8.58
N LEU A 53 -8.48 -24.94 8.13
CA LEU A 53 -7.76 -23.76 8.67
C LEU A 53 -6.40 -24.10 9.34
N GLY A 54 -5.32 -23.54 8.77
CA GLY A 54 -3.91 -23.50 9.24
C GLY A 54 -2.92 -24.06 8.19
N THR A 55 -1.87 -23.39 7.66
CA THR A 55 -1.02 -22.30 8.19
C THR A 55 -0.13 -21.74 7.03
N ILE A 56 -0.13 -20.42 6.81
CA ILE A 56 1.01 -19.47 6.55
C ILE A 56 2.13 -19.79 5.51
N LEU A 57 2.25 -18.90 4.49
CA LEU A 57 3.43 -18.27 3.80
C LEU A 57 4.73 -19.11 3.61
N THR A 58 5.42 -19.21 2.45
CA THR A 58 6.01 -18.19 1.55
C THR A 58 6.89 -18.97 0.53
N ALA A 59 6.84 -18.79 -0.81
CA ALA A 59 7.98 -19.19 -1.70
C ALA A 59 7.85 -18.93 -3.22
N LEU A 60 6.66 -18.82 -3.84
CA LEU A 60 6.57 -19.00 -5.32
C LEU A 60 6.22 -17.77 -6.17
N ALA A 61 5.92 -16.61 -5.57
CA ALA A 61 5.72 -15.36 -6.32
C ALA A 61 6.86 -14.33 -6.13
N VAL A 62 7.74 -14.54 -5.14
CA VAL A 62 8.92 -13.70 -4.88
C VAL A 62 10.16 -14.22 -5.60
N VAL A 63 10.23 -15.52 -5.92
CA VAL A 63 11.33 -16.11 -6.73
C VAL A 63 11.21 -15.78 -8.22
N ALA A 64 9.99 -15.55 -8.74
CA ALA A 64 9.79 -15.11 -10.12
C ALA A 64 10.14 -13.62 -10.33
N LEU A 65 10.07 -12.79 -9.28
CA LEU A 65 10.49 -11.38 -9.33
C LEU A 65 11.99 -11.21 -8.99
N LEU A 66 12.56 -12.11 -8.19
CA LEU A 66 14.02 -12.18 -7.94
C LEU A 66 14.80 -12.70 -9.16
N LEU A 67 14.16 -13.41 -10.10
CA LEU A 67 14.76 -13.79 -11.39
C LEU A 67 14.83 -12.63 -12.41
N VAL A 68 14.17 -11.51 -12.17
CA VAL A 68 14.33 -10.28 -12.98
C VAL A 68 15.27 -9.27 -12.31
N ILE A 69 15.53 -9.41 -11.01
CA ILE A 69 16.50 -8.61 -10.24
C ILE A 69 17.91 -9.27 -10.21
N GLY A 70 18.03 -10.50 -10.70
CA GLY A 70 19.26 -11.27 -10.84
C GLY A 70 20.08 -10.98 -12.12
N ALA A 71 20.30 -9.71 -12.45
CA ALA A 71 21.34 -9.30 -13.40
C ALA A 71 22.11 -8.09 -12.84
N GLY A 72 22.79 -8.32 -11.71
CA GLY A 72 23.84 -7.43 -11.22
C GLY A 72 25.20 -7.84 -11.78
N TYR A 73 25.90 -6.85 -12.35
CA TYR A 73 27.33 -6.76 -12.67
C TYR A 73 27.86 -7.23 -14.04
N GLY A 74 28.48 -6.27 -14.74
CA GLY A 74 29.39 -6.48 -15.87
C GLY A 74 29.75 -5.19 -16.63
N ILE A 75 30.91 -4.60 -16.31
CA ILE A 75 31.55 -3.50 -17.06
C ILE A 75 32.05 -4.00 -18.41
N ALA A 76 31.78 -3.28 -19.50
CA ALA A 76 32.59 -3.14 -20.72
C ALA A 76 31.98 -2.01 -21.57
N GLY A 77 32.68 -1.06 -22.19
CA GLY A 77 34.02 -1.05 -22.75
C GLY A 77 33.88 -0.45 -24.16
N TYR A 78 34.54 0.68 -24.42
CA TYR A 78 34.50 1.47 -25.67
C TYR A 78 34.50 0.62 -26.95
N VAL A 79 33.67 0.97 -27.95
CA VAL A 79 34.06 0.99 -29.38
C VAL A 79 33.21 2.01 -30.20
N THR A 80 33.97 2.90 -30.85
CA THR A 80 33.74 3.79 -32.02
C THR A 80 32.72 4.93 -32.03
N ALA A 81 33.26 6.07 -32.47
CA ALA A 81 32.60 7.27 -32.93
C ALA A 81 31.48 6.95 -33.95
N GLY A 82 30.25 7.28 -33.56
CA GLY A 82 29.05 7.24 -34.39
C GLY A 82 27.96 8.07 -33.73
N ASN A 83 27.87 9.33 -34.17
CA ASN A 83 26.90 10.39 -33.87
C ASN A 83 26.53 10.65 -32.40
N LYS A 84 27.11 11.72 -31.83
CA LYS A 84 26.78 12.30 -30.52
C LYS A 84 25.32 12.77 -30.41
N LEU A 85 24.72 13.10 -31.55
CA LEU A 85 23.28 13.33 -31.70
C LEU A 85 22.46 12.07 -31.34
N THR A 86 22.98 10.87 -31.59
CA THR A 86 22.36 9.59 -31.25
C THR A 86 22.31 9.35 -29.74
N ALA A 87 23.28 9.85 -28.96
CA ALA A 87 23.25 9.74 -27.51
C ALA A 87 22.19 10.67 -26.87
N ALA A 88 22.10 11.92 -27.34
CA ALA A 88 21.07 12.86 -26.93
C ALA A 88 19.67 12.36 -27.33
N ASN A 89 19.50 11.89 -28.57
CA ASN A 89 18.24 11.30 -29.03
C ASN A 89 17.85 10.08 -28.19
N ARG A 90 18.77 9.13 -27.92
CA ARG A 90 18.47 7.96 -27.07
C ARG A 90 18.05 8.34 -25.64
N ALA A 91 18.65 9.37 -25.06
CA ALA A 91 18.27 9.84 -23.72
C ALA A 91 16.87 10.47 -23.72
N ILE A 92 16.53 11.25 -24.75
CA ILE A 92 15.19 11.83 -24.94
C ILE A 92 14.16 10.74 -25.26
N ASP A 93 14.51 9.75 -26.08
CA ASP A 93 13.65 8.62 -26.42
C ASP A 93 13.36 7.73 -25.20
N ALA A 94 14.36 7.53 -24.32
CA ALA A 94 14.17 6.83 -23.05
C ALA A 94 13.16 7.56 -22.15
N ALA A 95 13.34 8.88 -21.94
CA ALA A 95 12.38 9.69 -21.18
C ALA A 95 10.97 9.67 -21.80
N ASN A 96 10.87 9.75 -23.13
CA ASN A 96 9.61 9.62 -23.85
C ASN A 96 8.97 8.22 -23.70
N SER A 97 9.77 7.16 -23.61
CA SER A 97 9.27 5.79 -23.45
C SER A 97 8.56 5.59 -22.10
N HIS A 98 8.96 6.34 -21.06
CA HIS A 98 8.32 6.32 -19.75
C HIS A 98 7.05 7.20 -19.69
N ARG A 99 6.81 8.06 -20.68
CA ARG A 99 5.66 8.98 -20.68
C ARG A 99 4.33 8.28 -20.46
N SER A 100 4.07 7.19 -21.18
CA SER A 100 2.79 6.47 -21.05
C SER A 100 2.62 5.88 -19.64
N ALA A 101 3.69 5.37 -19.02
CA ALA A 101 3.63 4.86 -17.66
C ALA A 101 3.36 5.99 -16.65
N PHE A 102 3.95 7.17 -16.87
CA PHE A 102 3.72 8.35 -16.06
C PHE A 102 2.28 8.89 -16.21
N ASP A 103 1.79 9.00 -17.45
CA ASP A 103 0.43 9.49 -17.75
C ASP A 103 -0.67 8.53 -17.25
N ASN A 104 -0.36 7.24 -17.15
CA ASN A 104 -1.26 6.21 -16.61
C ASN A 104 -1.09 5.96 -15.10
N ALA A 105 -0.18 6.67 -14.42
CA ALA A 105 -0.06 6.59 -12.98
C ALA A 105 -1.35 7.11 -12.31
N PRO A 106 -1.76 6.55 -11.16
CA PRO A 106 -3.01 6.94 -10.53
C PRO A 106 -2.96 8.41 -10.12
N SER A 107 -3.99 9.17 -10.52
CA SER A 107 -4.08 10.62 -10.36
C SER A 107 -5.21 11.06 -9.42
N THR A 108 -6.18 10.19 -9.15
CA THR A 108 -7.33 10.49 -8.29
C THR A 108 -7.50 9.44 -7.21
N PHE A 109 -8.04 9.86 -6.08
CA PHE A 109 -8.40 8.98 -4.97
C PHE A 109 -9.83 9.29 -4.52
N ASP A 110 -10.54 8.26 -4.09
CA ASP A 110 -11.92 8.37 -3.63
C ASP A 110 -11.99 8.15 -2.11
N LEU A 111 -12.14 9.25 -1.37
CA LEU A 111 -12.28 9.23 0.09
C LEU A 111 -13.65 8.72 0.57
N GLN A 112 -14.65 8.66 -0.33
CA GLN A 112 -16.00 8.21 -0.02
C GLN A 112 -16.17 6.71 -0.23
N ARG A 113 -15.08 6.00 -0.59
CA ARG A 113 -15.10 4.56 -0.74
C ARG A 113 -15.45 3.88 0.58
N SER A 114 -16.53 3.10 0.55
CA SER A 114 -17.06 2.41 1.73
C SER A 114 -16.31 1.12 2.09
N ASP A 115 -15.54 0.54 1.15
CA ASP A 115 -14.76 -0.67 1.37
C ASP A 115 -13.34 -0.31 1.84
N ALA A 116 -13.09 -0.53 3.14
CA ALA A 116 -11.80 -0.27 3.78
C ALA A 116 -10.65 -1.12 3.20
N LYS A 117 -10.90 -2.39 2.87
CA LYS A 117 -9.88 -3.28 2.29
C LYS A 117 -9.50 -2.86 0.88
N ALA A 118 -10.48 -2.49 0.07
CA ALA A 118 -10.23 -1.93 -1.25
C ALA A 118 -9.44 -0.61 -1.14
N PHE A 119 -9.78 0.25 -0.18
CA PHE A 119 -9.05 1.49 0.07
C PHE A 119 -7.59 1.24 0.48
N VAL A 120 -7.33 0.29 1.38
CA VAL A 120 -5.97 -0.14 1.76
C VAL A 120 -5.17 -0.64 0.55
N SER A 121 -5.79 -1.47 -0.29
CA SER A 121 -5.16 -1.98 -1.51
C SER A 121 -4.77 -0.84 -2.46
N ASP A 122 -5.66 0.12 -2.65
CA ASP A 122 -5.45 1.25 -3.55
C ASP A 122 -4.39 2.22 -3.02
N ALA A 123 -4.38 2.50 -1.71
CA ALA A 123 -3.32 3.28 -1.08
C ALA A 123 -1.94 2.63 -1.26
N ALA A 124 -1.86 1.30 -1.13
CA ALA A 124 -0.63 0.55 -1.39
C ALA A 124 -0.24 0.59 -2.87
N ALA A 125 -1.20 0.45 -3.79
CA ALA A 125 -0.96 0.55 -5.23
C ALA A 125 -0.47 1.95 -5.65
N TRP A 126 -1.04 2.99 -5.04
CA TRP A 126 -0.62 4.37 -5.23
C TRP A 126 0.85 4.58 -4.86
N VAL A 127 1.24 4.17 -3.64
CA VAL A 127 2.62 4.29 -3.15
C VAL A 127 3.59 3.53 -4.06
N ARG A 128 3.23 2.30 -4.47
CA ARG A 128 4.05 1.52 -5.41
C ARG A 128 4.23 2.23 -6.74
N SER A 129 3.15 2.75 -7.32
CA SER A 129 3.19 3.43 -8.62
C SER A 129 4.10 4.66 -8.58
N TRP A 130 3.90 5.56 -7.62
CA TRP A 130 4.68 6.80 -7.54
C TRP A 130 6.12 6.60 -7.07
N THR A 131 6.41 5.52 -6.35
CA THR A 131 7.79 5.07 -6.09
C THR A 131 8.48 4.59 -7.36
N SER A 132 7.78 3.82 -8.19
CA SER A 132 8.29 3.40 -9.50
C SER A 132 8.56 4.60 -10.40
N GLN A 133 7.61 5.56 -10.50
CA GLN A 133 7.80 6.76 -11.32
C GLN A 133 8.98 7.61 -10.84
N SER A 134 9.15 7.79 -9.52
CA SER A 134 10.30 8.51 -8.98
C SER A 134 11.64 7.87 -9.35
N THR A 135 11.68 6.53 -9.41
CA THR A 135 12.87 5.77 -9.81
C THR A 135 13.16 5.95 -11.30
N SER A 136 12.14 5.86 -12.15
CA SER A 136 12.27 6.11 -13.60
C SER A 136 12.76 7.54 -13.88
N ILE A 137 12.16 8.55 -13.23
CA ILE A 137 12.56 9.96 -13.38
C ILE A 137 14.04 10.15 -12.98
N ALA A 138 14.47 9.57 -11.87
CA ALA A 138 15.86 9.67 -11.43
C ALA A 138 16.84 9.01 -12.43
N SER A 139 16.45 7.88 -13.02
CA SER A 139 17.22 7.20 -14.07
C SER A 139 17.31 8.03 -15.36
N ASP A 140 16.20 8.64 -15.77
CA ASP A 140 16.15 9.51 -16.95
C ASP A 140 16.98 10.78 -16.73
N GLU A 141 16.92 11.37 -15.54
CA GLU A 141 17.72 12.54 -15.14
C GLU A 141 19.22 12.23 -15.20
N ALA A 142 19.64 11.07 -14.68
CA ALA A 142 21.03 10.61 -14.77
C ALA A 142 21.50 10.42 -16.23
N THR A 143 20.63 9.86 -17.08
CA THR A 143 20.93 9.62 -18.50
C THR A 143 21.04 10.94 -19.28
N LEU A 144 20.14 11.89 -19.03
CA LEU A 144 20.19 13.22 -19.64
C LEU A 144 21.41 14.01 -19.18
N ASN A 145 21.74 14.00 -17.89
CA ASN A 145 22.94 14.64 -17.35
C ASN A 145 24.22 14.10 -18.02
N ALA A 146 24.31 12.78 -18.20
CA ALA A 146 25.43 12.15 -18.89
C ALA A 146 25.51 12.55 -20.39
N ALA A 147 24.37 12.73 -21.05
CA ALA A 147 24.32 13.20 -22.43
C ALA A 147 24.71 14.69 -22.55
N GLY A 148 24.22 15.55 -21.64
CA GLY A 148 24.54 16.97 -21.57
C GLY A 148 26.02 17.26 -21.27
N GLY A 149 26.63 16.50 -20.34
CA GLY A 149 28.06 16.60 -20.05
C GLY A 149 28.93 16.34 -21.29
N LYS A 150 28.60 15.28 -22.05
CA LYS A 150 29.31 14.94 -23.31
C LYS A 150 29.18 16.02 -24.39
N LEU A 151 28.10 16.80 -24.39
CA LEU A 151 27.91 17.94 -25.30
C LEU A 151 28.78 19.14 -24.88
N ARG A 152 28.87 19.44 -23.58
CA ARG A 152 29.65 20.57 -23.02
C ARG A 152 31.15 20.37 -23.15
N ASP A 153 31.67 19.17 -22.89
CA ASP A 153 33.10 18.85 -22.92
C ASP A 153 33.76 19.05 -24.30
N GLN A 154 32.96 19.24 -25.35
CA GLN A 154 33.43 19.24 -26.74
C GLN A 154 32.96 20.44 -27.55
N GLN A 155 32.36 21.46 -26.90
CA GLN A 155 31.97 22.73 -27.53
C GLN A 155 33.15 23.46 -28.19
N TRP A 156 34.38 23.22 -27.72
CA TRP A 156 35.61 23.83 -28.23
C TRP A 156 36.09 23.23 -29.57
N LEU A 157 35.55 22.09 -30.02
CA LEU A 157 36.01 21.38 -31.23
C LEU A 157 35.14 21.64 -32.49
N THR A 158 34.07 22.45 -32.41
CA THR A 158 32.92 22.32 -33.33
C THR A 158 32.37 23.62 -33.91
N VAL A 159 33.21 24.53 -34.41
CA VAL A 159 32.76 25.75 -35.12
C VAL A 159 31.90 25.43 -36.38
N ILE A 160 32.07 24.25 -36.99
CA ILE A 160 31.39 23.86 -38.26
C ILE A 160 30.00 23.20 -38.04
N ARG A 161 29.63 22.78 -36.82
CA ARG A 161 28.34 22.09 -36.53
C ARG A 161 27.49 22.74 -35.44
N LYS A 162 27.75 24.01 -35.16
CA LYS A 162 27.17 24.77 -34.04
C LYS A 162 25.64 24.67 -33.97
N GLY A 163 24.91 24.86 -35.07
CA GLY A 163 23.44 24.80 -35.07
C GLY A 163 22.82 23.45 -34.64
N SER A 164 23.44 22.32 -35.01
CA SER A 164 22.96 20.99 -34.59
C SER A 164 23.26 20.67 -33.12
N LEU A 165 24.35 21.23 -32.59
CA LEU A 165 24.73 21.11 -31.18
C LEU A 165 23.88 22.01 -30.30
N ASP A 166 23.59 23.23 -30.75
CA ASP A 166 22.69 24.17 -30.07
C ASP A 166 21.27 23.59 -30.01
N SER A 167 20.78 22.98 -31.10
CA SER A 167 19.49 22.27 -31.11
C SER A 167 19.48 21.09 -30.12
N ALA A 168 20.49 20.22 -30.16
CA ALA A 168 20.57 19.08 -29.24
C ALA A 168 20.68 19.52 -27.76
N SER A 169 21.41 20.59 -27.48
CA SER A 169 21.49 21.19 -26.14
C SER A 169 20.13 21.72 -25.70
N SER A 170 19.44 22.48 -26.56
CA SER A 170 18.10 23.02 -26.26
C SER A 170 17.10 21.89 -25.98
N ARG A 171 17.16 20.79 -26.73
CA ARG A 171 16.29 19.63 -26.53
C ARG A 171 16.57 18.93 -25.20
N ILE A 172 17.83 18.82 -24.78
CA ILE A 172 18.19 18.31 -23.45
C ILE A 172 17.70 19.26 -22.35
N ASP A 173 17.81 20.57 -22.53
CA ASP A 173 17.31 21.56 -21.56
C ASP A 173 15.77 21.45 -21.40
N HIS A 174 15.05 21.25 -22.50
CA HIS A 174 13.61 20.96 -22.47
C HIS A 174 13.31 19.63 -21.74
N ALA A 175 14.08 18.58 -22.00
CA ALA A 175 13.91 17.30 -21.31
C ALA A 175 14.17 17.43 -19.79
N HIS A 176 15.15 18.22 -19.36
CA HIS A 176 15.38 18.53 -17.94
C HIS A 176 14.19 19.25 -17.31
N LYS A 177 13.64 20.28 -17.96
CA LYS A 177 12.45 20.99 -17.46
C LYS A 177 11.24 20.06 -17.32
N ALA A 178 11.07 19.14 -18.26
CA ALA A 178 10.03 18.12 -18.18
C ALA A 178 10.26 17.22 -16.95
N LEU A 179 11.47 16.71 -16.75
CA LEU A 179 11.78 15.84 -15.60
C LEU A 179 11.68 16.58 -14.26
N ASP A 180 12.01 17.87 -14.18
CA ASP A 180 11.83 18.67 -12.96
C ASP A 180 10.34 18.80 -12.58
N ALA A 181 9.47 19.01 -13.58
CA ALA A 181 8.03 18.99 -13.37
C ALA A 181 7.55 17.60 -12.93
N ALA A 182 8.01 16.53 -13.59
CA ALA A 182 7.67 15.15 -13.24
C ALA A 182 8.13 14.78 -11.82
N LYS A 183 9.33 15.21 -11.41
CA LYS A 183 9.91 15.02 -10.07
C LYS A 183 9.08 15.73 -9.00
N THR A 184 8.63 16.95 -9.30
CA THR A 184 7.73 17.70 -8.43
C THR A 184 6.40 16.97 -8.26
N ILE A 185 5.80 16.49 -9.36
CA ILE A 185 4.57 15.69 -9.33
C ILE A 185 4.80 14.43 -8.48
N ALA A 186 5.83 13.65 -8.79
CA ALA A 186 6.09 12.37 -8.12
C ALA A 186 6.33 12.53 -6.61
N GLY A 187 7.14 13.51 -6.19
CA GLY A 187 7.39 13.76 -4.77
C GLY A 187 6.13 14.16 -4.00
N LYS A 188 5.28 14.98 -4.63
CA LYS A 188 3.99 15.42 -4.06
C LYS A 188 2.97 14.27 -3.99
N ARG A 189 2.85 13.48 -5.06
CA ARG A 189 2.02 12.27 -5.11
C ARG A 189 2.49 11.19 -4.12
N GLN A 190 3.79 11.11 -3.81
CA GLN A 190 4.28 10.28 -2.71
C GLN A 190 3.83 10.79 -1.33
N ALA A 191 3.81 12.11 -1.12
CA ALA A 191 3.24 12.69 0.10
C ALA A 191 1.72 12.39 0.20
N GLU A 192 0.99 12.41 -0.93
CA GLU A 192 -0.40 11.95 -0.95
C GLU A 192 -0.53 10.48 -0.57
N GLY A 193 0.37 9.62 -1.09
CA GLY A 193 0.42 8.22 -0.71
C GLY A 193 0.60 8.01 0.80
N LYS A 194 1.39 8.86 1.48
CA LYS A 194 1.53 8.81 2.95
C LYS A 194 0.21 9.13 3.65
N PHE A 195 -0.50 10.16 3.18
CA PHE A 195 -1.83 10.50 3.69
C PHE A 195 -2.82 9.35 3.48
N LEU A 196 -2.89 8.80 2.27
CA LEU A 196 -3.80 7.69 1.94
C LEU A 196 -3.51 6.46 2.80
N VAL A 197 -2.24 6.11 3.03
CA VAL A 197 -1.88 5.00 3.92
C VAL A 197 -2.31 5.28 5.36
N ALA A 198 -2.11 6.49 5.88
CA ALA A 198 -2.55 6.83 7.24
C ALA A 198 -4.07 6.73 7.40
N TYR A 199 -4.83 7.24 6.43
CA TYR A 199 -6.29 7.12 6.44
C TYR A 199 -6.75 5.66 6.26
N ALA A 200 -6.06 4.88 5.44
CA ALA A 200 -6.34 3.45 5.27
C ALA A 200 -6.11 2.65 6.56
N THR A 201 -5.06 2.97 7.32
CA THR A 201 -4.80 2.38 8.64
C THR A 201 -5.95 2.68 9.59
N PHE A 202 -6.39 3.93 9.67
CA PHE A 202 -7.55 4.33 10.47
C PHE A 202 -8.82 3.53 10.11
N LEU A 203 -9.14 3.40 8.81
CA LEU A 203 -10.30 2.62 8.36
C LEU A 203 -10.18 1.12 8.69
N ASN A 204 -8.98 0.55 8.56
CA ASN A 204 -8.71 -0.84 8.91
C ASN A 204 -8.90 -1.10 10.42
N ASP A 205 -8.57 -0.13 11.27
CA ASP A 205 -8.76 -0.24 12.71
C ASP A 205 -10.24 -0.16 13.11
N ILE A 206 -11.05 0.63 12.38
CA ILE A 206 -12.52 0.59 12.51
C ILE A 206 -13.04 -0.80 12.14
N GLU A 207 -12.62 -1.35 10.99
CA GLU A 207 -13.06 -2.69 10.56
C GLU A 207 -12.65 -3.76 11.58
N THR A 208 -11.44 -3.64 12.14
CA THR A 208 -10.94 -4.52 13.19
C THR A 208 -11.79 -4.41 14.45
N PHE A 209 -12.07 -3.18 14.92
CA PHE A 209 -12.97 -2.93 16.05
C PHE A 209 -14.34 -3.60 15.84
N VAL A 210 -15.00 -3.34 14.71
CA VAL A 210 -16.32 -3.91 14.38
C VAL A 210 -16.28 -5.43 14.34
N THR A 211 -15.27 -6.02 13.69
CA THR A 211 -15.12 -7.47 13.57
C THR A 211 -14.91 -8.11 14.95
N LYS A 212 -14.11 -7.49 15.81
CA LYS A 212 -13.84 -7.97 17.17
C LYS A 212 -15.08 -7.89 18.06
N GLU A 213 -15.82 -6.77 18.02
CA GLU A 213 -17.10 -6.62 18.71
C GLU A 213 -18.12 -7.67 18.26
N GLN A 214 -18.32 -7.86 16.95
CA GLN A 214 -19.23 -8.87 16.41
C GLN A 214 -18.80 -10.30 16.77
N GLY A 215 -17.50 -10.53 16.95
CA GLY A 215 -16.94 -11.79 17.41
C GLY A 215 -17.00 -12.02 18.92
N GLY A 216 -17.50 -11.05 19.70
CA GLY A 216 -17.53 -11.11 21.17
C GLY A 216 -16.17 -10.90 21.86
N ASP A 217 -15.15 -10.44 21.12
CA ASP A 217 -13.82 -10.13 21.63
C ASP A 217 -13.73 -8.64 22.03
N SER A 218 -14.43 -8.28 23.11
CA SER A 218 -14.50 -6.89 23.59
C SER A 218 -13.15 -6.31 24.00
N LEU A 219 -12.21 -7.15 24.47
CA LEU A 219 -10.84 -6.70 24.78
C LEU A 219 -10.07 -6.38 23.50
N GLY A 220 -10.17 -7.24 22.48
CA GLY A 220 -9.59 -6.99 21.16
C GLY A 220 -10.19 -5.76 20.48
N ALA A 221 -11.50 -5.55 20.62
CA ALA A 221 -12.17 -4.36 20.13
C ALA A 221 -11.68 -3.09 20.83
N LEU A 222 -11.63 -3.07 22.16
CA LEU A 222 -11.12 -1.91 22.91
C LEU A 222 -9.68 -1.57 22.53
N ALA A 223 -8.83 -2.60 22.32
CA ALA A 223 -7.46 -2.42 21.87
C ALA A 223 -7.37 -1.78 20.48
N ALA A 224 -8.21 -2.20 19.52
CA ALA A 224 -8.29 -1.59 18.19
C ALA A 224 -8.83 -0.16 18.26
N ALA A 225 -9.90 0.09 19.04
CA ALA A 225 -10.46 1.42 19.21
C ALA A 225 -9.45 2.41 19.79
N ALA A 226 -8.57 1.96 20.70
CA ALA A 226 -7.54 2.80 21.31
C ALA A 226 -6.49 3.33 20.30
N GLN A 227 -6.34 2.72 19.12
CA GLN A 227 -5.44 3.21 18.07
C GLN A 227 -6.05 4.32 17.22
N LEU A 228 -7.39 4.36 17.10
CA LEU A 228 -8.11 5.29 16.22
C LEU A 228 -7.70 6.76 16.37
N PRO A 229 -7.53 7.32 17.59
CA PRO A 229 -7.12 8.72 17.73
C PRO A 229 -5.73 9.00 17.15
N ALA A 230 -4.77 8.10 17.37
CA ALA A 230 -3.40 8.29 16.90
C ALA A 230 -3.31 8.23 15.37
N ASP A 231 -4.03 7.30 14.74
CA ASP A 231 -4.06 7.18 13.29
C ASP A 231 -4.85 8.32 12.63
N ALA A 232 -5.93 8.77 13.26
CA ALA A 232 -6.66 9.96 12.81
C ALA A 232 -5.79 11.23 12.91
N ASP A 233 -5.05 11.42 14.00
CA ASP A 233 -4.12 12.55 14.16
C ASP A 233 -2.99 12.53 13.10
N LYS A 234 -2.50 11.33 12.74
CA LYS A 234 -1.55 11.18 11.65
C LYS A 234 -2.15 11.59 10.31
N ALA A 235 -3.39 11.20 10.01
CA ALA A 235 -4.10 11.62 8.80
C ALA A 235 -4.39 13.14 8.80
N VAL A 236 -4.71 13.74 9.96
CA VAL A 236 -4.84 15.19 10.14
C VAL A 236 -3.52 15.90 9.82
N SER A 237 -2.41 15.42 10.35
CA SER A 237 -1.09 16.03 10.11
C SER A 237 -0.72 16.00 8.62
N LEU A 238 -1.03 14.90 7.92
CA LEU A 238 -0.66 14.73 6.51
C LEU A 238 -1.63 15.46 5.55
N SER A 239 -2.90 15.59 5.92
CA SER A 239 -3.88 16.37 5.15
C SER A 239 -3.67 17.89 5.23
N GLY A 240 -2.78 18.36 6.10
CA GLY A 240 -2.35 19.76 6.16
C GLY A 240 -1.34 20.19 5.10
N ASP A 241 -0.88 19.27 4.24
CA ASP A 241 0.04 19.62 3.14
C ASP A 241 -0.61 20.64 2.18
N PRO A 242 0.09 21.70 1.75
CA PRO A 242 -0.46 22.72 0.85
C PRO A 242 -1.00 22.22 -0.50
N GLN A 243 -0.65 20.99 -0.92
CA GLN A 243 -1.24 20.36 -2.10
C GLN A 243 -2.71 19.96 -1.91
N PHE A 244 -3.14 19.80 -0.66
CA PHE A 244 -4.50 19.44 -0.33
C PHE A 244 -5.36 20.68 -0.08
N PRO A 245 -6.65 20.63 -0.46
CA PRO A 245 -7.58 21.69 -0.13
C PRO A 245 -7.88 21.70 1.38
N SER A 246 -8.13 22.89 1.94
CA SER A 246 -8.33 23.08 3.39
C SER A 246 -9.54 22.29 3.92
N GLU A 247 -10.53 22.02 3.07
CA GLU A 247 -11.69 21.18 3.38
C GLU A 247 -11.29 19.75 3.76
N LEU A 248 -10.25 19.19 3.14
CA LEU A 248 -9.75 17.86 3.50
C LEU A 248 -9.20 17.85 4.93
N GLY A 249 -8.41 18.85 5.29
CA GLY A 249 -7.90 19.00 6.66
C GLY A 249 -9.01 19.23 7.67
N ALA A 250 -10.07 19.96 7.31
CA ALA A 250 -11.25 20.12 8.17
C ALA A 250 -11.99 18.80 8.38
N TYR A 251 -12.18 18.03 7.32
CA TYR A 251 -12.80 16.70 7.38
C TYR A 251 -11.99 15.74 8.27
N MET A 252 -10.67 15.65 8.08
CA MET A 252 -9.81 14.80 8.92
C MET A 252 -9.84 15.21 10.39
N ARG A 253 -9.93 16.51 10.70
CA ARG A 253 -10.09 16.96 12.10
C ARG A 253 -11.42 16.50 12.70
N SER A 254 -12.51 16.52 11.93
CA SER A 254 -13.79 15.97 12.38
C SER A 254 -13.68 14.45 12.64
N VAL A 255 -13.00 13.72 11.76
CA VAL A 255 -12.71 12.29 11.96
C VAL A 255 -11.93 12.04 13.26
N ALA A 256 -10.89 12.83 13.53
CA ALA A 256 -10.10 12.71 14.76
C ALA A 256 -10.92 13.00 16.03
N THR A 257 -11.80 14.00 15.99
CA THR A 257 -12.73 14.27 17.10
C THR A 257 -13.66 13.10 17.36
N VAL A 258 -14.27 12.52 16.32
CA VAL A 258 -15.15 11.34 16.45
C VAL A 258 -14.39 10.14 17.02
N ALA A 259 -13.16 9.90 16.56
CA ALA A 259 -12.31 8.81 17.05
C ALA A 259 -12.02 8.97 18.55
N LYS A 260 -11.67 10.18 18.98
CA LYS A 260 -11.42 10.49 20.39
C LYS A 260 -12.68 10.29 21.25
N ASP A 261 -13.81 10.79 20.79
CA ASP A 261 -15.07 10.70 21.52
C ASP A 261 -15.58 9.26 21.65
N LEU A 262 -15.36 8.43 20.62
CA LEU A 262 -15.63 7.00 20.69
C LEU A 262 -14.80 6.31 21.78
N VAL A 263 -13.50 6.60 21.84
CA VAL A 263 -12.61 6.02 22.88
C VAL A 263 -13.04 6.48 24.27
N ASP A 264 -13.35 7.76 24.43
CA ASP A 264 -13.83 8.30 25.71
C ASP A 264 -15.16 7.63 26.12
N TYR A 265 -16.07 7.40 25.16
CA TYR A 265 -17.33 6.67 25.38
C TYR A 265 -17.09 5.23 25.84
N LEU A 266 -16.24 4.47 25.14
CA LEU A 266 -15.93 3.08 25.48
C LEU A 266 -15.28 2.97 26.87
N ASN A 267 -14.43 3.93 27.23
CA ASN A 267 -13.82 4.01 28.56
C ASN A 267 -14.87 4.28 29.65
N ALA A 268 -15.85 5.15 29.40
CA ALA A 268 -16.95 5.42 30.34
C ALA A 268 -17.83 4.18 30.55
N VAL A 269 -18.16 3.47 29.47
CA VAL A 269 -18.92 2.20 29.52
C VAL A 269 -18.16 1.15 30.34
N THR A 270 -16.86 0.99 30.09
CA THR A 270 -16.00 0.02 30.81
C THR A 270 -15.93 0.33 32.31
N LYS A 271 -16.02 1.61 32.71
CA LYS A 271 -16.06 2.04 34.11
C LYS A 271 -17.44 1.96 34.76
N GLY A 272 -18.48 1.59 34.00
CA GLY A 272 -19.88 1.58 34.47
C GLY A 272 -20.50 2.97 34.65
N ASP A 273 -19.85 4.03 34.14
CA ASP A 273 -20.33 5.41 34.24
C ASP A 273 -21.36 5.71 33.15
N SER A 274 -22.59 5.25 33.41
CA SER A 274 -23.72 5.37 32.46
C SER A 274 -24.08 6.82 32.13
N ALA A 275 -23.86 7.76 33.05
CA ALA A 275 -24.18 9.17 32.83
C ALA A 275 -23.18 9.81 31.84
N THR A 276 -21.89 9.59 32.07
CA THR A 276 -20.83 10.06 31.17
C THR A 276 -20.91 9.37 29.81
N ALA A 277 -21.17 8.06 29.77
CA ALA A 277 -21.34 7.33 28.51
C ALA A 277 -22.49 7.91 27.66
N LYS A 278 -23.65 8.23 28.25
CA LYS A 278 -24.79 8.83 27.53
C LYS A 278 -24.46 10.23 26.99
N SER A 279 -23.72 11.04 27.76
CA SER A 279 -23.27 12.36 27.32
C SER A 279 -22.31 12.26 26.14
N LEU A 280 -21.31 11.38 26.23
CA LEU A 280 -20.32 11.16 25.16
C LEU A 280 -20.92 10.55 23.89
N GLN A 281 -21.93 9.68 24.02
CA GLN A 281 -22.68 9.18 22.87
C GLN A 281 -23.38 10.32 22.10
N THR A 282 -23.99 11.26 22.84
CA THR A 282 -24.66 12.42 22.25
C THR A 282 -23.65 13.36 21.58
N LYS A 283 -22.49 13.55 22.22
CA LYS A 283 -21.39 14.33 21.67
C LYS A 283 -20.83 13.72 20.38
N THR A 284 -20.55 12.42 20.40
CA THR A 284 -20.10 11.64 19.23
C THR A 284 -21.07 11.79 18.04
N ASN A 285 -22.39 11.68 18.29
CA ASN A 285 -23.40 11.86 17.23
C ASN A 285 -23.43 13.29 16.68
N THR A 286 -23.22 14.30 17.55
CA THR A 286 -23.09 15.69 17.13
C THR A 286 -21.89 15.88 16.21
N ASP A 287 -20.74 15.33 16.58
CA ASP A 287 -19.50 15.47 15.82
C ASP A 287 -19.54 14.71 14.48
N ILE A 288 -20.17 13.53 14.45
CA ILE A 288 -20.47 12.81 13.19
C ILE A 288 -21.32 13.68 12.26
N ASN A 289 -22.35 14.35 12.78
CA ASN A 289 -23.22 15.20 11.96
C ASN A 289 -22.51 16.48 11.50
N ALA A 290 -21.63 17.06 12.32
CA ALA A 290 -20.79 18.18 11.92
C ALA A 290 -19.85 17.78 10.75
N GLY A 291 -19.25 16.58 10.82
CA GLY A 291 -18.39 16.05 9.76
C GLY A 291 -19.11 15.84 8.42
N LYS A 292 -20.37 15.39 8.43
CA LYS A 292 -21.21 15.25 7.22
C LYS A 292 -21.47 16.58 6.51
N GLY A 293 -21.37 17.71 7.22
CA GLY A 293 -21.53 19.04 6.63
C GLY A 293 -20.30 19.51 5.85
N ILE A 294 -19.18 18.79 5.90
CA ILE A 294 -17.94 19.13 5.20
C ILE A 294 -18.00 18.53 3.80
N ASP A 295 -18.07 19.39 2.78
CA ASP A 295 -18.06 18.96 1.39
C ASP A 295 -16.66 18.53 0.95
N ILE A 296 -16.46 17.22 0.84
CA ILE A 296 -15.24 16.61 0.32
C ILE A 296 -15.36 16.18 -1.16
N SER A 297 -16.49 16.46 -1.83
CA SER A 297 -16.73 16.05 -3.22
C SER A 297 -15.78 16.72 -4.21
N GLN A 298 -15.31 17.93 -3.88
CA GLN A 298 -14.39 18.70 -4.72
C GLN A 298 -12.91 18.42 -4.43
N VAL A 299 -12.58 17.54 -3.47
CA VAL A 299 -11.18 17.29 -3.09
C VAL A 299 -10.37 16.77 -4.28
N SER A 300 -10.87 15.76 -5.00
CA SER A 300 -10.17 15.23 -6.17
C SER A 300 -9.99 16.30 -7.26
N THR A 301 -11.03 17.09 -7.53
CA THR A 301 -10.98 18.18 -8.53
C THR A 301 -9.91 19.21 -8.18
N LYS A 302 -9.89 19.71 -6.94
CA LYS A 302 -8.92 20.72 -6.50
C LYS A 302 -7.48 20.18 -6.49
N VAL A 303 -7.30 18.90 -6.16
CA VAL A 303 -6.00 18.22 -6.27
C VAL A 303 -5.56 18.15 -7.74
N ASP A 304 -6.45 17.78 -8.66
CA ASP A 304 -6.13 17.76 -10.09
C ASP A 304 -5.78 19.16 -10.64
N GLU A 305 -6.53 20.19 -10.24
CA GLU A 305 -6.24 21.60 -10.57
C GLU A 305 -4.86 22.03 -10.05
N PHE A 306 -4.48 21.59 -8.84
CA PHE A 306 -3.17 21.86 -8.27
C PHE A 306 -2.02 21.26 -9.11
N TYR A 307 -2.19 20.05 -9.67
CA TYR A 307 -1.15 19.43 -10.51
C TYR A 307 -1.12 19.92 -11.95
N LYS A 308 -2.23 20.45 -12.45
CA LYS A 308 -2.38 20.89 -13.84
C LYS A 308 -1.19 21.70 -14.39
N PRO A 309 -0.67 22.75 -13.73
CA PRO A 309 0.47 23.52 -14.26
C PRO A 309 1.74 22.69 -14.43
N TYR A 310 1.99 21.72 -13.55
CA TYR A 310 3.14 20.82 -13.65
C TYR A 310 2.96 19.79 -14.77
N ILE A 311 1.76 19.24 -14.92
CA ILE A 311 1.42 18.30 -16.01
C ILE A 311 1.55 19.01 -17.36
N ASP A 312 0.99 20.21 -17.47
CA ASP A 312 1.06 21.02 -18.69
C ASP A 312 2.53 21.34 -19.03
N THR A 313 3.36 21.67 -18.03
CA THR A 313 4.80 21.88 -18.21
C THR A 313 5.51 20.61 -18.66
N TYR A 314 5.25 19.48 -18.00
CA TYR A 314 5.83 18.18 -18.35
C TYR A 314 5.54 17.82 -19.81
N HIS A 315 4.28 17.86 -20.24
CA HIS A 315 3.90 17.51 -21.61
C HIS A 315 4.44 18.48 -22.65
N LYS A 316 4.39 19.79 -22.36
CA LYS A 316 4.92 20.82 -23.27
C LYS A 316 6.41 20.66 -23.49
N GLU A 317 7.18 20.59 -22.41
CA GLU A 317 8.64 20.57 -22.49
C GLU A 317 9.14 19.23 -23.07
N LEU A 318 8.47 18.11 -22.75
CA LEU A 318 8.80 16.82 -23.36
C LEU A 318 8.51 16.80 -24.87
N SER A 319 7.43 17.44 -25.31
CA SER A 319 7.14 17.62 -26.75
C SER A 319 8.22 18.44 -27.46
N LEU A 320 8.65 19.56 -26.86
CA LEU A 320 9.73 20.40 -27.38
C LEU A 320 11.08 19.66 -27.44
N ALA A 321 11.35 18.77 -26.47
CA ALA A 321 12.52 17.90 -26.50
C ALA A 321 12.47 16.88 -27.65
N ALA A 322 11.28 16.40 -28.01
CA ALA A 322 11.07 15.41 -29.06
C ALA A 322 11.04 15.99 -30.49
N SER A 323 10.69 17.27 -30.65
CA SER A 323 10.33 17.86 -31.95
C SER A 323 11.48 18.51 -32.75
N GLY A 324 12.76 18.19 -32.49
CA GLY A 324 13.90 18.87 -33.12
C GLY A 324 14.91 17.99 -33.84
#